data_AF-A0A1F2QC02-F1
#
_entry.id   AF-A0A1F2QC02-F1
#
_cell.length_a   1.000
_cell.length_b   1.000
_cell.length_c   1.000
_cell.angle_alpha   90.00
_cell.angle_beta   90.00
_cell.angle_gamma   90.00
#
_symmetry.space_group_name_H-M   'P 1'
#
loop_
_entity.id
_entity.type
_entity.pdbx_description
1 polymer ?
#
loop_
_entity_poly.entity_id
_entity_poly.type
_entity_poly.pdbx_seq_one_letter_code
_entity_poly.pdbx_strand_id
1 'polypeptide(L)'
;MKTKLKSRVLPFVLLISGTLHLGTVWPAGAQQTQSVPATQVASPVASQTPPPGDEALLGTLPPELREAGAAIVREKDDDAKARLVRKLVEEANAPSGGNRVAPKVRQFLIALVDARQCPRNSSQCISLVAATLKDTPDPVLRMALERWVSCHPDPDVAVTALNALLDVNGFELSRLLQGRVDLARASGAEGALRTLGRAQEQLGWSNRGVATLPSFFWDSPPVFSVAPASSPIRVVAFSDFGKGPEVQQKPADAMLGLHRAHPFDFGLTLGDNYQDDGAHSPTDARWQEYWGRWYPRLGIPFYVTLGNHDWRSPNGPAAEILYSQKSPEWRLPAPYYTFTAGPVQFFAVHTVLMSEAQLLWLRDELKRSTAKWKVVYGHYHVYSAVRGDNDDLIERLLPVLEGNHVDLYLCGHEHLFQHLKRAGNVHFFVNGAAGGGARSVRKPNYEGLLFAAGEQQGFTVLEADGSSLTVRFIGEDGGQLYDYTLRK
;
A
#
# COMPACT_ATOMS: atom_id res chain seq x y z
N MET A 1 -43.42 52.89 -1.00
CA MET A 1 -43.52 52.07 -2.23
C MET A 1 -42.73 50.79 -2.02
N LYS A 2 -43.42 49.63 -1.87
CA LYS A 2 -42.78 48.32 -1.75
C LYS A 2 -42.51 47.77 -3.15
N THR A 3 -41.24 47.63 -3.54
CA THR A 3 -40.80 46.95 -4.76
C THR A 3 -40.93 45.44 -4.57
N LYS A 4 -41.78 44.78 -5.37
CA LYS A 4 -41.89 43.31 -5.44
C LYS A 4 -40.67 42.77 -6.19
N LEU A 5 -39.80 42.03 -5.51
CA LEU A 5 -38.83 41.14 -6.17
C LEU A 5 -39.60 39.96 -6.78
N LYS A 6 -39.54 39.78 -8.10
CA LYS A 6 -40.03 38.56 -8.77
C LYS A 6 -38.96 37.47 -8.59
N SER A 7 -39.30 36.38 -7.92
CA SER A 7 -38.47 35.17 -7.87
C SER A 7 -38.36 34.58 -9.29
N ARG A 8 -37.13 34.42 -9.79
CA ARG A 8 -36.85 33.70 -11.04
C ARG A 8 -36.47 32.26 -10.69
N VAL A 9 -37.20 31.31 -11.26
CA VAL A 9 -36.87 29.88 -11.24
C VAL A 9 -35.85 29.64 -12.35
N LEU A 10 -34.68 29.09 -12.01
CA LEU A 10 -33.67 28.69 -13.00
C LEU A 10 -33.80 27.18 -13.31
N PRO A 11 -33.95 26.79 -14.59
CA PRO A 11 -33.83 25.39 -14.98
C PRO A 11 -32.36 24.97 -15.03
N PHE A 12 -32.09 23.71 -14.72
CA PHE A 12 -30.81 23.06 -14.97
C PHE A 12 -31.03 21.69 -15.62
N VAL A 13 -29.99 21.20 -16.29
CA VAL A 13 -29.96 19.90 -16.96
C VAL A 13 -28.88 19.06 -16.31
N LEU A 14 -29.21 17.83 -15.94
CA LEU A 14 -28.28 16.84 -15.41
C LEU A 14 -28.28 15.60 -16.33
N LEU A 15 -27.10 15.08 -16.66
CA LEU A 15 -26.97 13.84 -17.42
C LEU A 15 -26.53 12.73 -16.44
N ILE A 16 -27.38 11.72 -16.25
CA ILE A 16 -27.06 10.51 -15.47
C ILE A 16 -27.37 9.30 -16.35
N SER A 17 -26.41 8.38 -16.49
CA SER A 17 -26.55 7.13 -17.25
C SER A 17 -27.13 7.32 -18.66
N GLY A 18 -26.65 8.35 -19.38
CA GLY A 18 -27.07 8.65 -20.75
C GLY A 18 -28.44 9.30 -20.90
N THR A 19 -29.15 9.61 -19.81
CA THR A 19 -30.50 10.21 -19.85
C THR A 19 -30.47 11.66 -19.34
N LEU A 20 -31.00 12.59 -20.14
CA LEU A 20 -31.17 14.00 -19.76
C LEU A 20 -32.31 14.15 -18.75
N HIS A 21 -32.03 14.76 -17.61
CA HIS A 21 -33.02 15.14 -16.61
C HIS A 21 -33.07 16.67 -16.50
N LEU A 22 -34.28 17.24 -16.65
CA LEU A 22 -34.54 18.67 -16.51
C LEU A 22 -35.13 18.95 -15.11
N GLY A 23 -34.48 19.81 -14.34
CA GLY A 23 -34.92 20.21 -13.01
C GLY A 23 -35.03 21.73 -12.87
N THR A 24 -35.81 22.19 -11.90
CA THR A 24 -35.95 23.62 -11.56
C THR A 24 -35.70 23.84 -10.07
N VAL A 25 -34.85 24.81 -9.73
CA VAL A 25 -34.56 25.15 -8.32
C VAL A 25 -35.53 26.21 -7.83
N TRP A 26 -36.22 25.93 -6.72
CA TRP A 26 -37.09 26.89 -6.02
C TRP A 26 -36.36 27.48 -4.80
N PRO A 27 -36.51 28.77 -4.48
CA PRO A 27 -35.98 29.33 -3.24
C PRO A 27 -36.72 28.78 -2.01
N ALA A 28 -35.97 28.48 -0.95
CA ALA A 28 -36.47 27.88 0.28
C ALA A 28 -37.55 28.78 0.96
N GLY A 29 -38.76 28.23 1.15
CA GLY A 29 -39.81 28.92 1.92
C GLY A 29 -41.27 28.62 1.57
N ALA A 30 -41.57 27.81 0.55
CA ALA A 30 -42.96 27.46 0.21
C ALA A 30 -43.21 25.96 0.42
N GLN A 31 -43.78 25.60 1.57
CA GLN A 31 -44.44 24.30 1.74
C GLN A 31 -45.77 24.32 0.96
N GLN A 32 -45.76 23.76 -0.25
CA GLN A 32 -46.95 23.16 -0.83
C GLN A 32 -46.74 21.65 -0.80
N THR A 33 -47.55 20.96 0.01
CA THR A 33 -47.71 19.51 -0.04
C THR A 33 -48.40 19.16 -1.35
N GLN A 34 -47.62 19.04 -2.42
CA GLN A 34 -47.99 18.22 -3.56
C GLN A 34 -47.51 16.82 -3.27
N SER A 35 -48.45 15.88 -3.16
CA SER A 35 -48.18 14.46 -3.25
C SER A 35 -47.54 14.19 -4.61
N VAL A 36 -46.22 14.11 -4.65
CA VAL A 36 -45.49 13.55 -5.78
C VAL A 36 -45.84 12.06 -5.77
N PRO A 37 -46.45 11.49 -6.83
CA PRO A 37 -46.59 10.05 -6.91
C PRO A 37 -45.16 9.52 -6.85
N ALA A 38 -44.90 8.58 -5.94
CA ALA A 38 -43.61 7.95 -5.81
C ALA A 38 -43.15 7.52 -7.22
N THR A 39 -42.19 8.26 -7.79
CA THR A 39 -41.42 7.81 -8.93
C THR A 39 -40.94 6.44 -8.53
N GLN A 40 -41.32 5.42 -9.32
CA GLN A 40 -41.04 4.02 -9.06
C GLN A 40 -39.67 3.91 -8.40
N VAL A 41 -39.68 3.66 -7.09
CA VAL A 41 -38.54 3.06 -6.41
C VAL A 41 -38.14 1.92 -7.31
N ALA A 42 -36.88 1.93 -7.75
CA ALA A 42 -36.31 0.90 -8.61
C ALA A 42 -36.99 -0.42 -8.27
N SER A 43 -37.72 -0.98 -9.25
CA SER A 43 -38.45 -2.22 -9.05
C SER A 43 -37.54 -3.21 -8.33
N PRO A 44 -38.04 -4.00 -7.37
CA PRO A 44 -37.28 -5.11 -6.82
C PRO A 44 -37.14 -6.16 -7.93
N VAL A 45 -36.23 -5.93 -8.87
CA VAL A 45 -35.86 -6.89 -9.90
C VAL A 45 -34.55 -7.51 -9.45
N ALA A 46 -34.71 -8.42 -8.50
CA ALA A 46 -34.13 -9.75 -8.63
C ALA A 46 -35.28 -10.72 -8.36
N SER A 47 -36.00 -11.11 -9.41
CA SER A 47 -35.77 -12.39 -10.07
C SER A 47 -35.57 -13.53 -9.06
N GLN A 48 -36.69 -13.99 -8.50
CA GLN A 48 -36.83 -15.34 -7.94
C GLN A 48 -36.75 -16.40 -9.06
N THR A 49 -35.84 -16.24 -10.02
CA THR A 49 -35.55 -17.32 -10.95
C THR A 49 -34.91 -18.42 -10.11
N PRO A 50 -35.47 -19.64 -10.09
CA PRO A 50 -34.81 -20.74 -9.41
C PRO A 50 -33.38 -20.85 -9.93
N PRO A 51 -32.40 -21.15 -9.06
CA PRO A 51 -31.02 -21.27 -9.47
C PRO A 51 -30.93 -22.28 -10.63
N PRO A 52 -30.10 -22.00 -11.65
CA PRO A 52 -29.96 -22.89 -12.79
C PRO A 52 -29.61 -24.30 -12.31
N GLY A 53 -30.28 -25.32 -12.87
CA GLY A 53 -29.99 -26.71 -12.54
C GLY A 53 -28.57 -27.12 -12.98
N ASP A 54 -28.07 -28.21 -12.43
CA ASP A 54 -26.68 -28.66 -12.61
C ASP A 54 -26.28 -28.80 -14.09
N GLU A 55 -27.17 -29.30 -14.96
CA GLU A 55 -26.89 -29.39 -16.41
C GLU A 55 -26.71 -28.01 -17.08
N ALA A 56 -27.48 -27.01 -16.65
CA ALA A 56 -27.37 -25.65 -17.15
C ALA A 56 -26.06 -24.99 -16.68
N LEU A 57 -25.63 -25.28 -15.44
CA LEU A 57 -24.32 -24.87 -14.91
C LEU A 57 -23.19 -25.48 -15.74
N LEU A 58 -23.20 -26.81 -15.93
CA LEU A 58 -22.15 -27.50 -16.68
C LEU A 58 -22.11 -27.10 -18.16
N GLY A 59 -23.26 -26.66 -18.71
CA GLY A 59 -23.37 -26.14 -20.07
C GLY A 59 -22.53 -24.90 -20.36
N THR A 60 -22.13 -24.13 -19.34
CA THR A 60 -21.26 -22.95 -19.52
C THR A 60 -19.79 -23.32 -19.74
N LEU A 61 -19.39 -24.55 -19.38
CA LEU A 61 -18.02 -25.05 -19.54
C LEU A 61 -17.79 -25.69 -20.93
N PRO A 62 -16.57 -25.56 -21.49
CA PRO A 62 -16.12 -26.40 -22.61
C PRO A 62 -16.25 -27.89 -22.26
N PRO A 63 -16.55 -28.78 -23.24
CA PRO A 63 -16.70 -30.21 -23.00
C PRO A 63 -15.57 -30.85 -22.18
N GLU A 64 -14.33 -30.45 -22.44
CA GLU A 64 -13.12 -30.93 -21.78
C GLU A 64 -13.02 -30.57 -20.29
N LEU A 65 -13.74 -29.53 -19.83
CA LEU A 65 -13.77 -29.10 -18.43
C LEU A 65 -15.05 -29.52 -17.68
N ARG A 66 -16.03 -30.13 -18.36
CA ARG A 66 -17.33 -30.45 -17.75
C ARG A 66 -17.23 -31.45 -16.61
N GLU A 67 -16.34 -32.43 -16.68
CA GLU A 67 -16.17 -33.40 -15.58
C GLU A 67 -15.59 -32.72 -14.33
N ALA A 68 -14.64 -31.80 -14.51
CA ALA A 68 -14.10 -30.98 -13.42
C ALA A 68 -15.19 -30.08 -12.81
N GLY A 69 -16.03 -29.45 -13.65
CA GLY A 69 -17.21 -28.72 -13.19
C GLY A 69 -18.21 -29.61 -12.42
N ALA A 70 -18.46 -30.83 -12.90
CA ALA A 70 -19.36 -31.77 -12.27
C ALA A 70 -18.84 -32.27 -10.93
N ALA A 71 -17.51 -32.40 -10.77
CA ALA A 71 -16.89 -32.68 -9.48
C ALA A 71 -17.15 -31.55 -8.48
N ILE A 72 -17.05 -30.28 -8.90
CA ILE A 72 -17.33 -29.11 -8.05
C ILE A 72 -18.80 -29.10 -7.59
N VAL A 73 -19.74 -29.33 -8.52
CA VAL A 73 -21.18 -29.32 -8.22
C VAL A 73 -21.56 -30.46 -7.25
N ARG A 74 -20.98 -31.65 -7.41
CA ARG A 74 -21.26 -32.82 -6.56
C ARG A 74 -20.61 -32.76 -5.17
N GLU A 75 -19.51 -32.03 -5.04
CA GLU A 75 -18.78 -31.93 -3.77
C GLU A 75 -19.63 -31.21 -2.71
N LYS A 76 -19.64 -31.78 -1.50
CA LYS A 76 -20.38 -31.24 -0.35
C LYS A 76 -19.48 -30.65 0.71
N ASP A 77 -18.22 -31.09 0.76
CA ASP A 77 -17.22 -30.50 1.64
C ASP A 77 -16.73 -29.16 1.07
N ASP A 78 -16.87 -28.10 1.85
CA ASP A 78 -16.56 -26.74 1.40
C ASP A 78 -15.08 -26.57 1.07
N ASP A 79 -14.18 -27.17 1.85
CA ASP A 79 -12.74 -27.07 1.65
C ASP A 79 -12.28 -27.87 0.42
N ALA A 80 -12.82 -29.07 0.20
CA ALA A 80 -12.60 -29.85 -1.01
C ALA A 80 -13.13 -29.13 -2.25
N LYS A 81 -14.34 -28.58 -2.16
CA LYS A 81 -14.93 -27.80 -3.25
C LYS A 81 -14.08 -26.59 -3.60
N ALA A 82 -13.57 -25.87 -2.59
CA ALA A 82 -12.67 -24.74 -2.79
C ALA A 82 -11.37 -25.15 -3.52
N ARG A 83 -10.77 -26.30 -3.16
CA ARG A 83 -9.60 -26.85 -3.86
C ARG A 83 -9.92 -27.21 -5.32
N LEU A 84 -11.08 -27.81 -5.57
CA LEU A 84 -11.52 -28.16 -6.93
C LEU A 84 -11.74 -26.92 -7.80
N VAL A 85 -12.32 -25.85 -7.27
CA VAL A 85 -12.49 -24.57 -7.97
C VAL A 85 -11.14 -23.98 -8.38
N ARG A 86 -10.15 -23.96 -7.47
CA ARG A 86 -8.79 -23.47 -7.78
C ARG A 86 -8.14 -24.32 -8.87
N LYS A 87 -8.24 -25.64 -8.75
CA LYS A 87 -7.71 -26.59 -9.74
C LYS A 87 -8.31 -26.38 -11.13
N LEU A 88 -9.64 -26.17 -11.24
CA LEU A 88 -10.30 -25.86 -12.51
C LEU A 88 -9.73 -24.59 -13.16
N VAL A 89 -9.49 -23.55 -12.36
CA VAL A 89 -8.88 -22.31 -12.85
C VAL A 89 -7.45 -22.53 -13.34
N GLU A 90 -6.64 -23.28 -12.59
CA GLU A 90 -5.26 -23.62 -12.96
C GLU A 90 -5.21 -24.45 -14.26
N GLU A 91 -6.04 -25.48 -14.39
CA GLU A 91 -6.12 -26.33 -15.58
C GLU A 91 -6.54 -25.54 -16.82
N ALA A 92 -7.50 -24.62 -16.68
CA ALA A 92 -7.93 -23.77 -17.77
C ALA A 92 -6.86 -22.76 -18.22
N ASN A 93 -5.92 -22.40 -17.33
CA ASN A 93 -4.90 -21.39 -17.58
C ASN A 93 -3.55 -21.98 -18.02
N ALA A 94 -3.32 -23.28 -17.81
CA ALA A 94 -2.09 -24.00 -18.11
C ALA A 94 -1.48 -23.75 -19.51
N PRO A 95 -2.26 -23.55 -20.60
CA PRO A 95 -1.68 -23.26 -21.92
C PRO A 95 -1.08 -21.85 -22.08
N SER A 96 -1.38 -20.93 -21.16
CA SER A 96 -1.13 -19.49 -21.33
C SER A 96 -0.21 -18.86 -20.28
N GLY A 97 0.19 -19.62 -19.25
CA GLY A 97 1.19 -19.19 -18.26
C GLY A 97 0.81 -17.98 -17.40
N GLY A 98 -0.48 -17.60 -17.35
CA GLY A 98 -0.96 -16.40 -16.64
C GLY A 98 -2.12 -16.67 -15.66
N ASN A 99 -2.36 -15.73 -14.73
CA ASN A 99 -3.45 -15.77 -13.74
C ASN A 99 -4.85 -15.47 -14.32
N ARG A 100 -5.03 -15.49 -15.65
CA ARG A 100 -6.26 -15.05 -16.31
C ARG A 100 -7.25 -16.18 -16.48
N VAL A 101 -8.36 -16.15 -15.74
CA VAL A 101 -9.45 -17.14 -15.92
C VAL A 101 -10.06 -17.01 -17.32
N ALA A 102 -10.12 -18.12 -18.04
CA ALA A 102 -10.75 -18.22 -19.35
C ALA A 102 -12.24 -17.77 -19.30
N PRO A 103 -12.76 -17.06 -20.33
CA PRO A 103 -14.12 -16.51 -20.31
C PRO A 103 -15.23 -17.52 -19.95
N LYS A 104 -15.14 -18.76 -20.46
CA LYS A 104 -16.13 -19.82 -20.17
C LYS A 104 -16.04 -20.36 -18.74
N VAL A 105 -14.83 -20.46 -18.17
CA VAL A 105 -14.65 -20.81 -16.76
C VAL A 105 -15.17 -19.70 -15.87
N ARG A 106 -14.97 -18.43 -16.25
CA ARG A 106 -15.55 -17.29 -15.55
C ARG A 106 -17.08 -17.31 -15.56
N GLN A 107 -17.71 -17.60 -16.70
CA GLN A 107 -19.18 -17.75 -16.78
C GLN A 107 -19.69 -18.87 -15.87
N PHE A 108 -18.97 -20.00 -15.80
CA PHE A 108 -19.27 -21.07 -14.86
C PHE A 108 -19.21 -20.62 -13.40
N LEU A 109 -18.14 -19.91 -13.02
CA LEU A 109 -18.00 -19.41 -11.64
C LEU A 109 -19.08 -18.38 -11.28
N ILE A 110 -19.43 -17.47 -12.19
CA ILE A 110 -20.56 -16.54 -12.00
C ILE A 110 -21.86 -17.32 -11.77
N ALA A 111 -22.12 -18.33 -12.61
CA ALA A 111 -23.31 -19.16 -12.49
C ALA A 111 -23.33 -19.99 -11.19
N LEU A 112 -22.16 -20.45 -10.71
CA LEU A 112 -22.02 -21.17 -9.45
C LEU A 112 -22.35 -20.29 -8.23
N VAL A 113 -21.95 -19.01 -8.27
CA VAL A 113 -22.33 -18.02 -7.25
C VAL A 113 -23.84 -17.73 -7.34
N ASP A 114 -24.37 -17.45 -8.53
CA ASP A 114 -25.81 -17.22 -8.74
C ASP A 114 -26.65 -18.42 -8.27
N ALA A 115 -26.16 -19.64 -8.46
CA ALA A 115 -26.81 -20.87 -8.04
C ALA A 115 -26.70 -21.16 -6.54
N ARG A 116 -25.94 -20.36 -5.79
CA ARG A 116 -25.62 -20.58 -4.36
C ARG A 116 -24.96 -21.94 -4.10
N GLN A 117 -24.16 -22.40 -5.05
CA GLN A 117 -23.44 -23.68 -4.99
C GLN A 117 -21.95 -23.52 -4.68
N CYS A 118 -21.48 -22.29 -4.48
CA CYS A 118 -20.14 -22.01 -3.98
C CYS A 118 -19.97 -22.47 -2.52
N PRO A 119 -18.72 -22.76 -2.09
CA PRO A 119 -18.42 -23.09 -0.71
C PRO A 119 -18.95 -22.02 0.26
N ARG A 120 -19.42 -22.41 1.45
CA ARG A 120 -19.95 -21.44 2.44
C ARG A 120 -18.93 -20.38 2.86
N ASN A 121 -17.64 -20.68 2.79
CA ASN A 121 -16.59 -19.66 2.80
C ASN A 121 -16.51 -18.96 1.43
N SER A 122 -17.62 -18.29 1.06
CA SER A 122 -17.93 -17.71 -0.25
C SER A 122 -16.88 -16.75 -0.80
N SER A 123 -16.03 -16.23 0.10
CA SER A 123 -14.88 -15.38 -0.20
C SER A 123 -13.98 -15.97 -1.30
N GLN A 124 -13.81 -17.28 -1.40
CA GLN A 124 -12.88 -17.86 -2.40
C GLN A 124 -13.44 -17.86 -3.83
N CYS A 125 -14.69 -18.25 -4.05
CA CYS A 125 -15.31 -18.16 -5.37
C CYS A 125 -15.34 -16.72 -5.88
N ILE A 126 -15.79 -15.79 -5.03
CA ILE A 126 -15.96 -14.39 -5.42
C ILE A 126 -14.62 -13.71 -5.54
N SER A 127 -13.64 -13.99 -4.67
CA SER A 127 -12.29 -13.43 -4.81
C SER A 127 -11.58 -13.94 -6.06
N LEU A 128 -11.75 -15.22 -6.42
CA LEU A 128 -11.19 -15.77 -7.66
C LEU A 128 -11.84 -15.13 -8.89
N VAL A 129 -13.16 -14.91 -8.85
CA VAL A 129 -13.89 -14.22 -9.92
C VAL A 129 -13.50 -12.74 -9.99
N ALA A 130 -13.52 -12.02 -8.87
CA ALA A 130 -13.14 -10.62 -8.76
C ALA A 130 -11.70 -10.33 -9.19
N ALA A 131 -10.76 -11.23 -8.87
CA ALA A 131 -9.37 -11.12 -9.31
C ALA A 131 -9.25 -11.02 -10.84
N THR A 132 -10.21 -11.58 -11.59
CA THR A 132 -10.18 -11.55 -13.06
C THR A 132 -10.59 -10.21 -13.67
N LEU A 133 -11.32 -9.35 -12.95
CA LEU A 133 -11.61 -7.99 -13.42
C LEU A 133 -10.38 -7.09 -13.41
N LYS A 134 -9.42 -7.33 -12.51
CA LYS A 134 -8.22 -6.49 -12.38
C LYS A 134 -7.42 -6.46 -13.68
N ASP A 135 -7.46 -7.55 -14.45
CA ASP A 135 -6.66 -7.72 -15.66
C ASP A 135 -7.40 -7.40 -16.96
N THR A 136 -8.73 -7.28 -16.96
CA THR A 136 -9.51 -7.07 -18.19
C THR A 136 -10.83 -6.34 -17.88
N PRO A 137 -11.16 -5.26 -18.62
CA PRO A 137 -12.47 -4.62 -18.53
C PRO A 137 -13.53 -5.56 -19.14
N ASP A 138 -13.99 -6.53 -18.34
CA ASP A 138 -15.01 -7.50 -18.72
C ASP A 138 -16.40 -6.99 -18.28
N PRO A 139 -17.25 -6.54 -19.23
CA PRO A 139 -18.55 -5.97 -18.91
C PRO A 139 -19.49 -7.01 -18.28
N VAL A 140 -19.37 -8.29 -18.63
CA VAL A 140 -20.23 -9.36 -18.08
C VAL A 140 -19.96 -9.53 -16.59
N LEU A 141 -18.69 -9.49 -16.21
CA LEU A 141 -18.32 -9.64 -14.81
C LEU A 141 -18.63 -8.38 -13.99
N ARG A 142 -18.44 -7.18 -14.55
CA ARG A 142 -18.89 -5.94 -13.89
C ARG A 142 -20.39 -5.98 -13.60
N MET A 143 -21.20 -6.38 -14.58
CA MET A 143 -22.64 -6.55 -14.41
C MET A 143 -22.99 -7.61 -13.35
N ALA A 144 -22.24 -8.71 -13.29
CA ALA A 144 -22.45 -9.74 -12.27
C ALA A 144 -22.15 -9.20 -10.86
N LEU A 145 -21.05 -8.46 -10.67
CA LEU A 145 -20.74 -7.83 -9.38
C LEU A 145 -21.80 -6.80 -8.97
N GLU A 146 -22.19 -5.91 -9.89
CA GLU A 146 -23.21 -4.88 -9.63
C GLU A 146 -24.55 -5.51 -9.26
N ARG A 147 -24.92 -6.61 -9.93
CA ARG A 147 -26.08 -7.43 -9.57
C ARG A 147 -25.93 -8.05 -8.18
N TRP A 148 -24.79 -8.66 -7.87
CA TRP A 148 -24.58 -9.29 -6.56
C TRP A 148 -24.66 -8.30 -5.41
N VAL A 149 -24.10 -7.10 -5.57
CA VAL A 149 -24.25 -6.00 -4.60
C VAL A 149 -25.70 -5.61 -4.41
N SER A 150 -26.46 -5.51 -5.51
CA SER A 150 -27.81 -4.97 -5.49
C SER A 150 -28.84 -5.95 -4.92
N CYS A 151 -28.64 -7.25 -5.10
CA CYS A 151 -29.72 -8.20 -4.85
C CYS A 151 -29.32 -9.63 -4.44
N HIS A 152 -28.04 -9.95 -4.22
CA HIS A 152 -27.69 -11.29 -3.76
C HIS A 152 -28.21 -11.50 -2.32
N PRO A 153 -28.84 -12.65 -2.00
CA PRO A 153 -29.44 -12.86 -0.68
C PRO A 153 -28.42 -13.08 0.45
N ASP A 154 -27.19 -13.47 0.11
CA ASP A 154 -26.07 -13.61 1.06
C ASP A 154 -25.31 -12.27 1.17
N PRO A 155 -25.29 -11.63 2.36
CA PRO A 155 -24.63 -10.33 2.56
C PRO A 155 -23.12 -10.38 2.37
N ASP A 156 -22.46 -11.51 2.65
CA ASP A 156 -21.01 -11.63 2.48
C ASP A 156 -20.64 -11.58 0.99
N VAL A 157 -21.51 -12.12 0.14
CA VAL A 157 -21.38 -12.03 -1.32
C VAL A 157 -21.53 -10.59 -1.80
N ALA A 158 -22.52 -9.87 -1.29
CA ALA A 158 -22.74 -8.46 -1.64
C ALA A 158 -21.55 -7.58 -1.22
N VAL A 159 -21.04 -7.74 0.01
CA VAL A 159 -19.88 -6.97 0.50
C VAL A 159 -18.61 -7.31 -0.29
N THR A 160 -18.37 -8.59 -0.58
CA THR A 160 -17.20 -9.00 -1.36
C THR A 160 -17.27 -8.45 -2.79
N ALA A 161 -18.46 -8.46 -3.41
CA ALA A 161 -18.67 -7.86 -4.74
C ALA A 161 -18.49 -6.34 -4.74
N LEU A 162 -18.96 -5.64 -3.69
CA LEU A 162 -18.76 -4.20 -3.52
C LEU A 162 -17.26 -3.86 -3.43
N ASN A 163 -16.52 -4.58 -2.59
CA ASN A 163 -15.08 -4.38 -2.44
C ASN A 163 -14.33 -4.63 -3.76
N ALA A 164 -14.73 -5.66 -4.52
CA ALA A 164 -14.19 -5.92 -5.85
C ALA A 164 -14.46 -4.78 -6.84
N LEU A 165 -15.66 -4.20 -6.83
CA LEU A 165 -15.98 -3.03 -7.66
C LEU A 165 -15.18 -1.78 -7.26
N LEU A 166 -14.98 -1.56 -5.95
CA LEU A 166 -14.15 -0.46 -5.45
C LEU A 166 -12.70 -0.61 -5.93
N ASP A 167 -12.13 -1.82 -5.85
CA ASP A 167 -10.78 -2.12 -6.35
C ASP A 167 -10.65 -1.83 -7.85
N VAL A 168 -11.60 -2.32 -8.66
CA VAL A 168 -11.56 -2.16 -10.12
C VAL A 168 -11.72 -0.70 -10.52
N ASN A 169 -12.68 0.01 -9.94
CA ASN A 169 -12.86 1.43 -10.19
C ASN A 169 -11.60 2.22 -9.76
N GLY A 170 -10.98 1.86 -8.63
CA GLY A 170 -9.73 2.47 -8.17
C GLY A 170 -8.58 2.31 -9.18
N PHE A 171 -8.43 1.11 -9.76
CA PHE A 171 -7.45 0.86 -10.82
C PHE A 171 -7.74 1.65 -12.11
N GLU A 172 -9.00 1.68 -12.56
CA GLU A 172 -9.42 2.44 -13.74
C GLU A 172 -9.15 3.94 -13.57
N LEU A 173 -9.52 4.50 -12.41
CA LEU A 173 -9.26 5.89 -12.06
C LEU A 173 -7.76 6.18 -11.97
N SER A 174 -6.96 5.26 -11.40
CA SER A 174 -5.51 5.41 -11.30
C SER A 174 -4.87 5.51 -12.68
N ARG A 175 -5.32 4.68 -13.63
CA ARG A 175 -4.83 4.71 -15.01
C ARG A 175 -5.19 6.01 -15.73
N LEU A 176 -6.42 6.51 -15.55
CA LEU A 176 -6.84 7.79 -16.13
C LEU A 176 -6.02 8.95 -15.56
N LEU A 177 -5.80 8.95 -14.24
CA LEU A 177 -4.99 9.95 -13.56
C LEU A 177 -3.53 9.87 -14.02
N GLN A 178 -2.97 8.67 -14.17
CA GLN A 178 -1.61 8.47 -14.66
C GLN A 178 -1.43 9.07 -16.06
N GLY A 179 -2.39 8.88 -16.98
CA GLY A 179 -2.33 9.52 -18.29
C GLY A 179 -2.29 11.06 -18.23
N ARG A 180 -2.93 11.68 -17.23
CA ARG A 180 -2.83 13.13 -17.00
C ARG A 180 -1.47 13.52 -16.42
N VAL A 181 -0.91 12.71 -15.52
CA VAL A 181 0.44 12.90 -14.98
C VAL A 181 1.48 12.84 -16.10
N ASP A 182 1.39 11.85 -17.00
CA ASP A 182 2.32 11.68 -18.11
C ASP A 182 2.31 12.89 -19.05
N LEU A 183 1.12 13.43 -19.37
CA LEU A 183 0.98 14.67 -20.15
C LEU A 183 1.57 15.88 -19.42
N ALA A 184 1.40 15.98 -18.10
CA ALA A 184 1.97 17.06 -17.30
C ALA A 184 3.50 16.96 -17.21
N ARG A 185 4.06 15.74 -17.12
CA ARG A 185 5.51 15.50 -17.17
C ARG A 185 6.08 15.88 -18.52
N ALA A 186 5.47 15.42 -19.61
CA ALA A 186 5.91 15.71 -20.97
C ALA A 186 5.92 17.21 -21.30
N SER A 187 5.07 18.00 -20.64
CA SER A 187 5.01 19.46 -20.80
C SER A 187 5.81 20.25 -19.76
N GLY A 188 6.46 19.57 -18.80
CA GLY A 188 7.20 20.23 -17.71
C GLY A 188 6.32 21.06 -16.76
N ALA A 189 5.01 20.79 -16.72
CA ALA A 189 4.03 21.58 -15.97
C ALA A 189 4.05 21.24 -14.48
N GLU A 190 5.06 21.71 -13.75
CA GLU A 190 5.28 21.37 -12.34
C GLU A 190 4.08 21.67 -11.42
N GLY A 191 3.39 22.80 -11.64
CA GLY A 191 2.17 23.13 -10.89
C GLY A 191 1.06 22.09 -11.08
N ALA A 192 0.90 21.58 -12.30
CA ALA A 192 -0.05 20.51 -12.60
C ALA A 192 0.40 19.19 -11.97
N LEU A 193 1.70 18.88 -11.98
CA LEU A 193 2.25 17.69 -11.32
C LEU A 193 1.99 17.68 -9.81
N ARG A 194 2.09 18.84 -9.14
CA ARG A 194 1.70 18.95 -7.72
C ARG A 194 0.23 18.65 -7.51
N THR A 195 -0.65 19.25 -8.30
CA THR A 195 -2.10 19.01 -8.18
C THR A 195 -2.47 17.55 -8.47
N LEU A 196 -1.94 16.98 -9.55
CA LEU A 196 -2.20 15.59 -9.92
C LEU A 196 -1.56 14.60 -8.95
N GLY A 197 -0.39 14.93 -8.40
CA GLY A 197 0.25 14.15 -7.35
C GLY A 197 -0.56 14.09 -6.06
N ARG A 198 -1.21 15.18 -5.66
CA ARG A 198 -2.17 15.18 -4.55
C ARG A 198 -3.40 14.33 -4.85
N ALA A 199 -3.85 14.30 -6.11
CA ALA A 199 -4.90 13.39 -6.52
C ALA A 199 -4.45 11.91 -6.47
N GLN A 200 -3.18 11.61 -6.76
CA GLN A 200 -2.63 10.24 -6.59
C GLN A 200 -2.69 9.82 -5.12
N GLU A 201 -2.29 10.70 -4.20
CA GLU A 201 -2.35 10.47 -2.75
C GLU A 201 -3.79 10.27 -2.24
N GLN A 202 -4.75 11.03 -2.76
CA GLN A 202 -6.17 10.91 -2.40
C GLN A 202 -6.81 9.62 -2.91
N LEU A 203 -6.44 9.19 -4.12
CA LEU A 203 -6.93 7.93 -4.68
C LEU A 203 -6.36 6.72 -3.92
N GLY A 204 -5.21 6.90 -3.27
CA GLY A 204 -4.57 5.92 -2.40
C GLY A 204 -3.80 4.86 -3.19
N TRP A 205 -3.40 3.81 -2.49
CA TRP A 205 -2.75 2.64 -3.09
C TRP A 205 -3.62 1.40 -2.89
N SER A 206 -3.66 0.52 -3.89
CA SER A 206 -4.45 -0.72 -3.84
C SER A 206 -3.69 -1.92 -4.39
N ASN A 207 -3.34 -2.88 -3.52
CA ASN A 207 -3.19 -4.28 -3.93
C ASN A 207 -4.28 -5.20 -3.34
N ARG A 208 -5.07 -4.75 -2.35
CA ARG A 208 -6.13 -5.55 -1.67
C ARG A 208 -7.30 -4.69 -1.11
N GLY A 209 -7.65 -3.59 -1.77
CA GLY A 209 -8.55 -2.58 -1.21
C GLY A 209 -8.05 -1.18 -1.51
N VAL A 210 -8.95 -0.22 -1.67
CA VAL A 210 -8.60 1.20 -1.67
C VAL A 210 -8.30 1.61 -0.23
N ALA A 211 -7.02 1.66 0.14
CA ALA A 211 -6.58 2.28 1.39
C ALA A 211 -6.42 3.79 1.13
N THR A 212 -7.48 4.56 1.41
CA THR A 212 -7.44 6.02 1.33
C THR A 212 -7.09 6.63 2.67
N LEU A 213 -6.07 7.47 2.69
CA LEU A 213 -5.84 8.40 3.80
C LEU A 213 -6.56 9.73 3.51
N PRO A 214 -7.32 10.29 4.46
CA PRO A 214 -7.77 11.67 4.39
C PRO A 214 -6.63 12.63 4.00
N SER A 215 -6.93 13.62 3.15
CA SER A 215 -5.91 14.48 2.54
C SER A 215 -5.01 15.19 3.56
N PHE A 216 -5.55 15.52 4.74
CA PHE A 216 -4.80 16.20 5.79
C PHE A 216 -3.72 15.32 6.45
N PHE A 217 -3.80 13.99 6.34
CA PHE A 217 -2.72 13.10 6.81
C PHE A 217 -1.50 13.11 5.89
N TRP A 218 -1.66 13.57 4.64
CA TRP A 218 -0.55 13.74 3.71
C TRP A 218 0.16 15.08 3.87
N ASP A 219 -0.29 15.95 4.78
CA ASP A 219 0.36 17.22 5.03
C ASP A 219 1.54 17.00 5.98
N SER A 220 2.75 16.95 5.42
CA SER A 220 3.98 16.91 6.22
C SER A 220 4.04 18.14 7.12
N PRO A 221 4.42 18.00 8.40
CA PRO A 221 4.73 19.15 9.23
C PRO A 221 5.93 19.93 8.66
N PRO A 222 6.11 21.20 9.05
CA PRO A 222 7.36 21.92 8.82
C PRO A 222 8.56 21.14 9.36
N VAL A 223 9.73 21.36 8.75
CA VAL A 223 10.99 20.75 9.22
C VAL A 223 11.17 21.04 10.71
N PHE A 224 11.37 20.00 11.51
CA PHE A 224 11.64 20.09 12.94
C PHE A 224 13.02 19.53 13.27
N SER A 225 13.55 19.87 14.45
CA SER A 225 14.88 19.43 14.89
C SER A 225 14.78 18.53 16.12
N VAL A 226 15.54 17.43 16.08
CA VAL A 226 15.60 16.40 17.14
C VAL A 226 16.85 16.59 17.99
N ALA A 227 17.96 17.06 17.40
CA ALA A 227 19.21 17.33 18.08
C ALA A 227 19.92 18.54 17.44
N PRO A 228 20.65 19.36 18.23
CA PRO A 228 21.40 20.51 17.71
C PRO A 228 22.39 20.14 16.61
N ALA A 229 22.59 21.02 15.62
CA ALA A 229 23.38 20.70 14.43
C ALA A 229 24.84 20.29 14.69
N SER A 230 25.41 20.71 15.82
CA SER A 230 26.78 20.40 16.24
C SER A 230 26.91 19.07 16.98
N SER A 231 25.81 18.46 17.40
CA SER A 231 25.84 17.23 18.20
C SER A 231 26.11 16.03 17.30
N PRO A 232 27.07 15.13 17.64
CA PRO A 232 27.11 13.82 17.02
C PRO A 232 25.81 13.07 17.33
N ILE A 233 25.39 12.20 16.43
CA ILE A 233 24.20 11.38 16.59
C ILE A 233 24.52 9.91 16.42
N ARG A 234 23.75 9.06 17.11
CA ARG A 234 23.78 7.61 17.00
C ARG A 234 22.35 7.07 16.89
N VAL A 235 22.06 6.42 15.78
CA VAL A 235 20.71 6.06 15.35
C VAL A 235 20.62 4.56 15.12
N VAL A 236 19.55 3.93 15.59
CA VAL A 236 19.20 2.55 15.22
C VAL A 236 18.16 2.57 14.10
N ALA A 237 18.34 1.75 13.06
CA ALA A 237 17.39 1.65 11.94
C ALA A 237 17.08 0.19 11.63
N PHE A 238 15.81 -0.11 11.40
CA PHE A 238 15.35 -1.47 11.10
C PHE A 238 13.99 -1.46 10.39
N SER A 239 13.62 -2.55 9.74
CA SER A 239 12.32 -2.68 9.08
C SER A 239 11.91 -4.13 8.97
N ASP A 240 10.72 -4.35 8.41
CA ASP A 240 10.18 -5.68 8.19
C ASP A 240 10.21 -6.45 9.51
N PHE A 241 9.60 -5.84 10.52
CA PHE A 241 9.32 -6.43 11.82
C PHE A 241 7.80 -6.63 11.94
N GLY A 242 7.27 -6.89 13.13
CA GLY A 242 5.82 -7.02 13.31
C GLY A 242 5.21 -8.33 12.80
N LYS A 243 5.89 -9.46 13.06
CA LYS A 243 5.37 -10.83 12.85
C LYS A 243 5.09 -11.59 14.15
N GLY A 244 5.20 -10.91 15.30
CA GLY A 244 5.09 -11.53 16.61
C GLY A 244 6.42 -11.72 17.36
N PRO A 245 6.34 -12.09 18.65
CA PRO A 245 7.47 -12.05 19.57
C PRO A 245 8.59 -13.04 19.25
N GLU A 246 8.27 -14.22 18.72
CA GLU A 246 9.24 -15.31 18.54
C GLU A 246 10.38 -14.95 17.58
N VAL A 247 10.08 -14.19 16.54
CA VAL A 247 11.02 -13.82 15.47
C VAL A 247 11.67 -12.45 15.67
N GLN A 248 11.16 -11.63 16.59
CA GLN A 248 11.67 -10.27 16.82
C GLN A 248 12.53 -10.15 18.09
N GLN A 249 12.43 -11.11 19.00
CA GLN A 249 13.07 -11.03 20.31
C GLN A 249 14.59 -10.84 20.21
N LYS A 250 15.29 -11.68 19.43
CA LYS A 250 16.77 -11.63 19.39
C LYS A 250 17.31 -10.31 18.83
N PRO A 251 16.87 -9.80 17.65
CA PRO A 251 17.27 -8.46 17.20
C PRO A 251 16.95 -7.38 18.23
N ALA A 252 15.78 -7.42 18.87
CA ALA A 252 15.39 -6.41 19.86
C ALA A 252 16.24 -6.46 21.14
N ASP A 253 16.55 -7.65 21.66
CA ASP A 253 17.41 -7.81 22.83
C ASP A 253 18.86 -7.36 22.50
N ALA A 254 19.35 -7.64 21.28
CA ALA A 254 20.64 -7.13 20.81
C ALA A 254 20.66 -5.59 20.69
N MET A 255 19.60 -4.97 20.15
CA MET A 255 19.45 -3.50 20.15
C MET A 255 19.50 -2.94 21.56
N LEU A 256 18.77 -3.54 22.51
CA LEU A 256 18.73 -3.10 23.90
C LEU A 256 20.09 -3.26 24.59
N GLY A 257 20.80 -4.37 24.33
CA GLY A 257 22.16 -4.59 24.81
C GLY A 257 23.13 -3.51 24.33
N LEU A 258 23.13 -3.23 23.02
CA LEU A 258 23.95 -2.17 22.43
C LEU A 258 23.58 -0.80 22.99
N HIS A 259 22.28 -0.48 23.12
CA HIS A 259 21.80 0.78 23.66
C HIS A 259 22.25 1.01 25.11
N ARG A 260 22.23 -0.02 25.95
CA ARG A 260 22.71 0.07 27.34
C ARG A 260 24.20 0.37 27.44
N ALA A 261 24.99 -0.17 26.51
CA ALA A 261 26.43 0.07 26.48
C ALA A 261 26.77 1.44 25.88
N HIS A 262 26.14 1.76 24.75
CA HIS A 262 26.28 3.03 24.03
C HIS A 262 24.88 3.45 23.57
N PRO A 263 24.28 4.48 24.18
CA PRO A 263 22.92 4.88 23.84
C PRO A 263 22.73 5.25 22.36
N PHE A 264 21.51 5.05 21.89
CA PHE A 264 21.00 5.63 20.65
C PHE A 264 20.24 6.91 21.03
N ASP A 265 20.27 7.92 20.18
CA ASP A 265 19.50 9.16 20.39
C ASP A 265 18.04 8.99 19.94
N PHE A 266 17.83 8.26 18.85
CA PHE A 266 16.53 7.93 18.28
C PHE A 266 16.65 6.72 17.36
N GLY A 267 15.50 6.21 16.91
CA GLY A 267 15.44 5.15 15.90
C GLY A 267 14.69 5.54 14.63
N LEU A 268 14.86 4.74 13.59
CA LEU A 268 14.12 4.82 12.34
C LEU A 268 13.45 3.46 12.08
N THR A 269 12.20 3.47 11.63
CA THR A 269 11.66 2.29 10.92
C THR A 269 11.71 2.52 9.41
N LEU A 270 12.04 1.47 8.65
CA LEU A 270 12.10 1.51 7.17
C LEU A 270 10.91 0.77 6.53
N GLY A 271 9.75 0.78 7.19
CA GLY A 271 8.49 0.19 6.72
C GLY A 271 8.26 -1.27 7.08
N ASP A 272 7.07 -1.77 6.73
CA ASP A 272 6.57 -3.09 7.08
C ASP A 272 6.63 -3.31 8.59
N ASN A 273 5.93 -2.42 9.29
CA ASN A 273 5.82 -2.41 10.74
C ASN A 273 4.83 -3.48 11.23
N TYR A 274 3.82 -3.83 10.41
CA TYR A 274 2.83 -4.87 10.67
C TYR A 274 2.70 -5.81 9.46
N GLN A 275 3.49 -6.88 9.47
CA GLN A 275 3.71 -7.74 8.30
C GLN A 275 2.59 -8.71 7.95
N ASP A 276 1.61 -8.95 8.80
CA ASP A 276 0.55 -9.88 8.42
C ASP A 276 -0.37 -9.20 7.39
N ASP A 277 -1.02 -8.13 7.83
CA ASP A 277 -2.05 -7.42 7.09
C ASP A 277 -2.18 -5.93 7.49
N GLY A 278 -1.13 -5.32 8.05
CA GLY A 278 -1.15 -3.95 8.53
C GLY A 278 -1.92 -3.79 9.85
N ALA A 279 -1.73 -2.67 10.55
CA ALA A 279 -2.50 -2.39 11.76
C ALA A 279 -4.00 -2.20 11.43
N HIS A 280 -4.89 -2.67 12.29
CA HIS A 280 -6.34 -2.50 12.03
C HIS A 280 -6.91 -1.22 12.67
N SER A 281 -6.30 -0.76 13.75
CA SER A 281 -6.71 0.43 14.51
C SER A 281 -5.58 0.90 15.43
N PRO A 282 -5.64 2.13 15.99
CA PRO A 282 -4.68 2.57 17.01
C PRO A 282 -4.89 1.86 18.36
N THR A 283 -5.88 0.97 18.49
CA THR A 283 -6.14 0.13 19.67
C THR A 283 -5.88 -1.36 19.41
N ASP A 284 -5.32 -1.71 18.25
CA ASP A 284 -5.00 -3.08 17.90
C ASP A 284 -4.13 -3.74 18.98
N ALA A 285 -4.51 -4.92 19.46
CA ALA A 285 -3.78 -5.63 20.51
C ALA A 285 -2.33 -5.95 20.09
N ARG A 286 -2.09 -6.10 18.77
CA ARG A 286 -0.76 -6.34 18.21
C ARG A 286 0.22 -5.19 18.49
N TRP A 287 -0.26 -3.98 18.77
CA TRP A 287 0.63 -2.90 19.25
C TRP A 287 1.39 -3.30 20.50
N GLN A 288 0.77 -4.03 21.44
CA GLN A 288 1.49 -4.47 22.64
C GLN A 288 2.39 -5.66 22.34
N GLU A 289 1.92 -6.60 21.54
CA GLU A 289 2.64 -7.84 21.26
C GLU A 289 3.88 -7.64 20.38
N TYR A 290 3.75 -6.81 19.35
CA TYR A 290 4.74 -6.68 18.29
C TYR A 290 5.65 -5.48 18.54
N TRP A 291 5.10 -4.37 19.06
CA TRP A 291 5.85 -3.16 19.35
C TRP A 291 6.16 -2.98 20.85
N GLY A 292 5.11 -2.86 21.67
CA GLY A 292 5.14 -2.43 23.06
C GLY A 292 6.01 -3.27 23.98
N ARG A 293 6.11 -4.58 23.70
CA ARG A 293 6.93 -5.52 24.48
C ARG A 293 8.43 -5.28 24.36
N TRP A 294 8.91 -4.73 23.24
CA TRP A 294 10.31 -4.77 22.86
C TRP A 294 10.92 -3.38 22.74
N TYR A 295 10.47 -2.61 21.76
CA TYR A 295 11.17 -1.42 21.30
C TYR A 295 11.05 -0.23 22.26
N PRO A 296 9.90 0.02 22.93
CA PRO A 296 9.82 1.09 23.92
C PRO A 296 10.76 0.95 25.12
N ARG A 297 11.32 -0.25 25.36
CA ARG A 297 12.36 -0.47 26.40
C ARG A 297 13.65 0.30 26.13
N LEU A 298 13.85 0.77 24.89
CA LEU A 298 14.95 1.66 24.53
C LEU A 298 14.75 3.09 25.05
N GLY A 299 13.51 3.52 25.34
CA GLY A 299 13.22 4.84 25.89
C GLY A 299 13.53 6.01 24.95
N ILE A 300 13.51 5.77 23.64
CA ILE A 300 13.84 6.75 22.58
C ILE A 300 12.68 6.90 21.58
N PRO A 301 12.56 8.06 20.90
CA PRO A 301 11.62 8.20 19.79
C PRO A 301 12.08 7.42 18.55
N PHE A 302 11.13 6.91 17.79
CA PHE A 302 11.31 6.27 16.50
C PHE A 302 10.56 7.05 15.42
N TYR A 303 11.29 7.45 14.38
CA TYR A 303 10.74 8.12 13.21
C TYR A 303 10.41 7.07 12.15
N VAL A 304 9.11 6.86 11.99
CA VAL A 304 8.54 5.71 11.31
C VAL A 304 8.36 6.00 9.81
N THR A 305 8.52 4.98 8.97
CA THR A 305 8.00 4.95 7.59
C THR A 305 7.05 3.78 7.41
N LEU A 306 6.24 3.84 6.36
CA LEU A 306 5.28 2.78 5.98
C LEU A 306 5.82 1.95 4.83
N GLY A 307 5.63 0.63 4.91
CA GLY A 307 5.92 -0.34 3.86
C GLY A 307 4.65 -0.97 3.29
N ASN A 308 4.77 -1.82 2.29
CA ASN A 308 3.58 -2.29 1.57
C ASN A 308 2.66 -3.20 2.40
N HIS A 309 3.17 -3.80 3.47
CA HIS A 309 2.34 -4.58 4.39
C HIS A 309 1.45 -3.69 5.26
N ASP A 310 1.92 -2.50 5.59
CA ASP A 310 1.16 -1.51 6.36
C ASP A 310 -0.08 -1.01 5.60
N TRP A 311 -0.06 -1.10 4.27
CA TRP A 311 -1.20 -0.77 3.38
C TRP A 311 -2.11 -1.96 3.05
N ARG A 312 -1.90 -3.14 3.65
CA ARG A 312 -2.77 -4.31 3.41
C ARG A 312 -4.12 -4.23 4.11
N SER A 313 -4.20 -3.43 5.17
CA SER A 313 -5.44 -3.02 5.83
C SER A 313 -5.85 -1.65 5.30
N PRO A 314 -7.13 -1.44 4.91
CA PRO A 314 -7.64 -0.11 4.53
C PRO A 314 -7.40 0.97 5.58
N ASN A 315 -7.29 0.56 6.85
CA ASN A 315 -7.08 1.45 8.00
C ASN A 315 -5.62 1.54 8.45
N GLY A 316 -4.72 0.73 7.90
CA GLY A 316 -3.35 0.56 8.41
C GLY A 316 -2.57 1.85 8.56
N PRO A 317 -2.40 2.64 7.49
CA PRO A 317 -1.67 3.90 7.57
C PRO A 317 -2.29 4.88 8.58
N ALA A 318 -3.63 4.98 8.63
CA ALA A 318 -4.32 5.85 9.57
C ALA A 318 -4.15 5.37 11.03
N ALA A 319 -4.19 4.06 11.25
CA ALA A 319 -3.99 3.45 12.56
C ALA A 319 -2.59 3.75 13.11
N GLU A 320 -1.56 3.66 12.26
CA GLU A 320 -0.18 3.95 12.65
C GLU A 320 0.07 5.44 12.88
N ILE A 321 -0.51 6.33 12.08
CA ILE A 321 -0.43 7.78 12.31
C ILE A 321 -1.12 8.15 13.64
N LEU A 322 -2.32 7.63 13.88
CA LEU A 322 -3.06 7.91 15.11
C LEU A 322 -2.42 7.28 16.35
N TYR A 323 -1.65 6.20 16.20
CA TYR A 323 -0.91 5.59 17.30
C TYR A 323 0.19 6.52 17.85
N SER A 324 0.71 7.47 17.07
CA SER A 324 1.64 8.50 17.57
C SER A 324 1.08 9.36 18.70
N GLN A 325 -0.24 9.39 18.88
CA GLN A 325 -0.88 10.07 20.02
C GLN A 325 -0.86 9.25 21.31
N LYS A 326 -0.51 7.96 21.22
CA LYS A 326 -0.55 6.99 22.32
C LYS A 326 0.82 6.56 22.82
N SER A 327 1.84 6.64 21.97
CA SER A 327 3.23 6.26 22.32
C SER A 327 4.17 7.41 21.99
N PRO A 328 4.94 7.92 22.96
CA PRO A 328 5.98 8.92 22.69
C PRO A 328 7.15 8.35 21.87
N GLU A 329 7.29 7.02 21.84
CA GLU A 329 8.28 6.31 21.04
C GLU A 329 7.87 6.21 19.57
N TRP A 330 6.59 6.34 19.22
CA TRP A 330 6.12 6.18 17.84
C TRP A 330 5.86 7.54 17.17
N ARG A 331 6.69 7.93 16.19
CA ARG A 331 6.56 9.22 15.48
C ARG A 331 6.33 9.00 13.99
N LEU A 332 5.07 9.08 13.57
CA LEU A 332 4.62 9.05 12.18
C LEU A 332 3.68 10.25 11.91
N PRO A 333 4.21 11.46 11.70
CA PRO A 333 3.37 12.65 11.53
C PRO A 333 2.61 12.68 10.19
N ALA A 334 3.19 12.07 9.16
CA ALA A 334 2.64 11.94 7.81
C ALA A 334 3.36 10.77 7.09
N PRO A 335 2.82 10.25 5.96
CA PRO A 335 3.49 9.21 5.17
C PRO A 335 4.89 9.60 4.66
N TYR A 336 5.15 10.90 4.49
CA TYR A 336 6.47 11.45 4.19
C TYR A 336 6.68 12.77 4.95
N TYR A 337 7.89 12.99 5.43
CA TYR A 337 8.26 14.14 6.25
C TYR A 337 9.79 14.27 6.35
N THR A 338 10.27 15.39 6.89
CA THR A 338 11.70 15.60 7.11
C THR A 338 12.00 16.26 8.45
N PHE A 339 13.16 15.96 9.00
CA PHE A 339 13.67 16.53 10.24
C PHE A 339 15.19 16.56 10.25
N THR A 340 15.77 17.42 11.09
CA THR A 340 17.21 17.48 11.33
C THR A 340 17.57 16.84 12.65
N ALA A 341 18.72 16.17 12.71
CA ALA A 341 19.31 15.71 13.96
C ALA A 341 20.83 15.75 13.83
N GLY A 342 21.51 16.51 14.68
CA GLY A 342 22.95 16.69 14.52
C GLY A 342 23.26 17.31 13.15
N PRO A 343 24.36 16.90 12.51
CA PRO A 343 24.76 17.42 11.19
C PRO A 343 23.96 16.82 10.02
N VAL A 344 22.91 16.03 10.31
CA VAL A 344 22.15 15.26 9.32
C VAL A 344 20.74 15.82 9.16
N GLN A 345 20.25 15.88 7.92
CA GLN A 345 18.82 15.97 7.64
C GLN A 345 18.32 14.62 7.09
N PHE A 346 17.25 14.13 7.71
CA PHE A 346 16.57 12.90 7.35
C PHE A 346 15.31 13.20 6.55
N PHE A 347 15.08 12.45 5.48
CA PHE A 347 13.92 12.59 4.60
C PHE A 347 13.21 11.24 4.53
N ALA A 348 12.10 11.13 5.26
CA ALA A 348 11.23 9.96 5.25
C ALA A 348 10.37 10.01 3.98
N VAL A 349 10.41 8.94 3.18
CA VAL A 349 9.65 8.85 1.92
C VAL A 349 8.76 7.62 1.88
N HIS A 350 7.56 7.81 1.36
CA HIS A 350 6.59 6.77 1.07
C HIS A 350 6.82 6.16 -0.31
N THR A 351 7.49 5.00 -0.33
CA THR A 351 7.89 4.35 -1.58
C THR A 351 6.85 3.39 -2.16
N VAL A 352 5.80 3.03 -1.40
CA VAL A 352 4.72 2.17 -1.93
C VAL A 352 3.89 2.93 -2.97
N LEU A 353 3.68 4.23 -2.74
CA LEU A 353 3.15 5.18 -3.72
C LEU A 353 4.06 6.41 -3.77
N MET A 354 4.98 6.42 -4.72
CA MET A 354 5.80 7.59 -5.02
C MET A 354 4.98 8.59 -5.87
N SER A 355 4.18 9.45 -5.23
CA SER A 355 3.37 10.47 -5.94
C SER A 355 4.26 11.58 -6.54
N GLU A 356 3.76 12.28 -7.56
CA GLU A 356 4.44 13.47 -8.08
C GLU A 356 4.54 14.60 -7.05
N ALA A 357 3.54 14.74 -6.17
CA ALA A 357 3.53 15.75 -5.12
C ALA A 357 4.67 15.49 -4.12
N GLN A 358 4.83 14.22 -3.70
CA GLN A 358 5.92 13.80 -2.84
C GLN A 358 7.29 13.96 -3.51
N LEU A 359 7.46 13.54 -4.77
CA LEU A 359 8.75 13.68 -5.47
C LEU A 359 9.19 15.15 -5.56
N LEU A 360 8.26 16.04 -5.90
CA LEU A 360 8.53 17.47 -5.95
C LEU A 360 8.79 18.05 -4.56
N TRP A 361 8.02 17.62 -3.54
CA TRP A 361 8.28 17.99 -2.15
C TRP A 361 9.69 17.58 -1.72
N LEU A 362 10.09 16.33 -1.95
CA LEU A 362 11.41 15.80 -1.59
C LEU A 362 12.52 16.60 -2.27
N ARG A 363 12.39 16.83 -3.58
CA ARG A 363 13.35 17.64 -4.35
C ARG A 363 13.49 19.04 -3.77
N ASP A 364 12.38 19.68 -3.38
CA ASP A 364 12.41 21.03 -2.84
C ASP A 364 13.02 21.07 -1.42
N GLU A 365 12.71 20.10 -0.56
CA GLU A 365 13.31 19.99 0.78
C GLU A 365 14.82 19.70 0.70
N LEU A 366 15.24 18.83 -0.21
CA LEU A 366 16.66 18.55 -0.45
C LEU A 366 17.41 19.79 -0.95
N LYS A 367 16.81 20.59 -1.84
CA LYS A 367 17.39 21.86 -2.30
C LYS A 367 17.52 22.91 -1.19
N ARG A 368 16.55 22.95 -0.27
CA ARG A 368 16.57 23.86 0.89
C ARG A 368 17.56 23.43 1.97
N SER A 369 17.89 22.14 2.02
CA SER A 369 18.72 21.56 3.07
C SER A 369 20.16 22.07 3.06
N THR A 370 20.57 22.66 4.18
CA THR A 370 21.96 23.05 4.45
C THR A 370 22.72 22.03 5.30
N ALA A 371 22.11 20.86 5.58
CA ALA A 371 22.75 19.83 6.38
C ALA A 371 23.99 19.26 5.68
N LYS A 372 25.01 18.90 6.47
CA LYS A 372 26.26 18.30 5.98
C LYS A 372 25.99 16.94 5.34
N TRP A 373 25.11 16.17 5.98
CA TRP A 373 24.69 14.85 5.53
C TRP A 373 23.21 14.84 5.18
N LYS A 374 22.87 14.24 4.04
CA LYS A 374 21.48 14.05 3.59
C LYS A 374 21.18 12.56 3.52
N VAL A 375 20.25 12.10 4.36
CA VAL A 375 19.84 10.70 4.44
C VAL A 375 18.37 10.59 4.05
N VAL A 376 18.10 9.96 2.91
CA VAL A 376 16.74 9.62 2.48
C VAL A 376 16.44 8.20 2.92
N TYR A 377 15.27 7.97 3.49
CA TYR A 377 14.89 6.63 3.94
C TYR A 377 13.41 6.31 3.67
N GLY A 378 13.15 5.07 3.31
CA GLY A 378 11.82 4.57 2.93
C GLY A 378 11.78 3.05 2.95
N HIS A 379 10.87 2.44 2.20
CA HIS A 379 10.68 0.99 2.28
C HIS A 379 11.26 0.21 1.10
N TYR A 380 10.93 0.59 -0.14
CA TYR A 380 11.41 -0.14 -1.32
C TYR A 380 12.83 0.24 -1.74
N HIS A 381 13.58 -0.74 -2.21
CA HIS A 381 14.89 -0.56 -2.78
C HIS A 381 14.83 0.10 -4.16
N VAL A 382 15.85 0.89 -4.47
CA VAL A 382 16.20 1.26 -5.86
C VAL A 382 16.90 0.07 -6.54
N TYR A 383 17.79 -0.61 -5.80
CA TYR A 383 18.61 -1.72 -6.27
C TYR A 383 18.61 -2.88 -5.27
N SER A 384 18.43 -4.12 -5.74
CA SER A 384 18.41 -5.33 -4.91
C SER A 384 19.20 -6.50 -5.51
N ALA A 385 20.05 -7.11 -4.68
CA ALA A 385 20.71 -8.39 -4.94
C ALA A 385 19.77 -9.60 -4.78
N VAL A 386 18.47 -9.37 -4.60
CA VAL A 386 17.42 -10.40 -4.59
C VAL A 386 16.50 -10.24 -5.80
N ARG A 387 15.85 -9.09 -5.94
CA ARG A 387 14.86 -8.83 -7.00
C ARG A 387 15.40 -8.09 -8.22
N GLY A 388 16.53 -7.39 -8.09
CA GLY A 388 17.12 -6.60 -9.16
C GLY A 388 16.77 -5.12 -9.05
N ASP A 389 16.63 -4.49 -10.22
CA ASP A 389 16.38 -3.06 -10.38
C ASP A 389 14.89 -2.75 -10.15
N ASN A 390 14.61 -1.63 -9.49
CA ASN A 390 13.27 -1.07 -9.38
C ASN A 390 13.13 0.08 -10.37
N ASP A 391 12.64 -0.23 -11.57
CA ASP A 391 12.63 0.70 -12.71
C ASP A 391 11.91 2.02 -12.41
N ASP A 392 10.77 2.00 -11.71
CA ASP A 392 10.03 3.23 -11.35
C ASP A 392 10.86 4.14 -10.43
N LEU A 393 11.53 3.57 -9.42
CA LEU A 393 12.38 4.36 -8.51
C LEU A 393 13.69 4.79 -9.17
N ILE A 394 14.24 3.99 -10.08
CA ILE A 394 15.41 4.36 -10.89
C ILE A 394 15.07 5.52 -11.83
N GLU A 395 13.91 5.50 -12.48
CA GLU A 395 13.50 6.54 -13.40
C GLU A 395 13.15 7.84 -12.65
N ARG A 396 12.48 7.75 -11.50
CA ARG A 396 11.83 8.91 -10.87
C ARG A 396 12.50 9.40 -9.59
N LEU A 397 12.93 8.50 -8.71
CA LEU A 397 13.53 8.87 -7.42
C LEU A 397 15.04 9.09 -7.54
N LEU A 398 15.76 8.18 -8.19
CA LEU A 398 17.22 8.23 -8.30
C LEU A 398 17.75 9.57 -8.84
N PRO A 399 17.17 10.19 -9.89
CA PRO A 399 17.63 11.50 -10.36
C PRO A 399 17.46 12.61 -9.30
N VAL A 400 16.44 12.51 -8.45
CA VAL A 400 16.23 13.44 -7.32
C VAL A 400 17.29 13.22 -6.25
N LEU A 401 17.64 11.97 -5.94
CA LEU A 401 18.69 11.65 -4.96
C LEU A 401 20.06 12.15 -5.42
N GLU A 402 20.46 11.77 -6.64
CA GLU A 402 21.77 12.11 -7.19
C GLU A 402 21.90 13.60 -7.48
N GLY A 403 20.89 14.21 -8.11
CA GLY A 403 20.88 15.62 -8.48
C GLY A 403 20.88 16.58 -7.29
N ASN A 404 20.58 16.10 -6.09
CA ASN A 404 20.61 16.90 -4.86
C ASN A 404 21.67 16.41 -3.84
N HIS A 405 22.64 15.63 -4.30
CA HIS A 405 23.78 15.16 -3.49
C HIS A 405 23.36 14.45 -2.20
N VAL A 406 22.36 13.58 -2.29
CA VAL A 406 22.03 12.65 -1.19
C VAL A 406 23.22 11.73 -0.94
N ASP A 407 23.51 11.48 0.34
CA ASP A 407 24.63 10.63 0.76
C ASP A 407 24.20 9.18 0.87
N LEU A 408 23.10 8.97 1.58
CA LEU A 408 22.57 7.64 1.88
C LEU A 408 21.12 7.54 1.46
N TYR A 409 20.80 6.40 0.82
CA TYR A 409 19.45 5.89 0.73
C TYR A 409 19.34 4.62 1.58
N LEU A 410 18.49 4.66 2.62
CA LEU A 410 18.24 3.53 3.52
C LEU A 410 16.86 2.94 3.25
N CYS A 411 16.73 1.62 3.11
CA CYS A 411 15.42 1.00 2.97
C CYS A 411 15.32 -0.43 3.51
N GLY A 412 14.09 -0.94 3.52
CA GLY A 412 13.70 -2.29 3.92
C GLY A 412 13.30 -3.19 2.75
N HIS A 413 12.21 -3.94 2.94
CA HIS A 413 11.51 -4.85 2.01
C HIS A 413 12.26 -6.10 1.60
N GLU A 414 13.55 -5.95 1.30
CA GLU A 414 14.41 -7.10 1.02
C GLU A 414 14.99 -7.60 2.34
N HIS A 415 14.61 -8.83 2.68
CA HIS A 415 14.94 -9.47 3.95
C HIS A 415 16.40 -9.97 3.97
N LEU A 416 17.35 -9.09 3.71
CA LEU A 416 18.79 -9.30 3.81
C LEU A 416 19.48 -8.00 4.25
N PHE A 417 20.76 -8.09 4.56
CA PHE A 417 21.66 -6.95 4.61
C PHE A 417 22.29 -6.71 3.25
N GLN A 418 22.32 -5.46 2.79
CA GLN A 418 22.95 -5.09 1.54
C GLN A 418 23.56 -3.69 1.61
N HIS A 419 24.81 -3.55 1.15
CA HIS A 419 25.38 -2.25 0.79
C HIS A 419 25.78 -2.27 -0.68
N LEU A 420 25.27 -1.31 -1.44
CA LEU A 420 25.50 -1.17 -2.87
C LEU A 420 25.86 0.27 -3.23
N LYS A 421 26.81 0.40 -4.15
CA LYS A 421 27.26 1.68 -4.69
C LYS A 421 27.44 1.60 -6.22
N ARG A 422 26.59 2.31 -6.97
CA ARG A 422 26.78 2.53 -8.42
C ARG A 422 27.52 3.84 -8.69
N ALA A 423 27.52 4.30 -9.94
CA ALA A 423 27.92 5.66 -10.29
C ALA A 423 27.15 6.71 -9.46
N GLY A 424 27.63 7.96 -9.44
CA GLY A 424 27.04 9.03 -8.63
C GLY A 424 27.58 9.08 -7.19
N ASN A 425 26.86 9.75 -6.28
CA ASN A 425 27.30 9.97 -4.89
C ASN A 425 26.55 9.12 -3.85
N VAL A 426 25.36 8.62 -4.19
CA VAL A 426 24.46 7.96 -3.25
C VAL A 426 24.95 6.55 -2.92
N HIS A 427 25.02 6.21 -1.65
CA HIS A 427 25.19 4.85 -1.16
C HIS A 427 23.82 4.23 -0.81
N PHE A 428 23.56 3.01 -1.27
CA PHE A 428 22.29 2.31 -1.05
C PHE A 428 22.49 1.22 -0.01
N PHE A 429 21.82 1.36 1.13
CA PHE A 429 21.80 0.35 2.19
C PHE A 429 20.40 -0.24 2.31
N VAL A 430 20.31 -1.57 2.33
CA VAL A 430 19.07 -2.30 2.54
C VAL A 430 19.20 -3.18 3.77
N ASN A 431 18.19 -3.12 4.64
CA ASN A 431 18.05 -4.03 5.77
C ASN A 431 16.58 -4.24 6.12
N GLY A 432 15.96 -5.28 5.53
CA GLY A 432 14.63 -5.75 5.88
C GLY A 432 14.62 -7.02 6.73
N ALA A 433 15.64 -7.24 7.57
CA ALA A 433 15.83 -8.52 8.27
C ALA A 433 15.64 -8.41 9.80
N ALA A 434 14.77 -7.54 10.30
CA ALA A 434 14.63 -7.32 11.75
C ALA A 434 13.57 -8.19 12.45
N GLY A 435 12.88 -9.08 11.71
CA GLY A 435 11.90 -10.01 12.27
C GLY A 435 10.98 -10.69 11.26
N GLY A 436 10.95 -10.23 10.00
CA GLY A 436 10.11 -10.78 8.92
C GLY A 436 10.54 -12.13 8.37
N GLY A 437 11.73 -12.58 8.78
CA GLY A 437 12.50 -13.65 8.18
C GLY A 437 13.77 -13.09 7.54
N ALA A 438 14.63 -13.97 7.04
CA ALA A 438 15.79 -13.61 6.24
C ALA A 438 15.79 -14.45 4.95
N ARG A 439 16.22 -13.84 3.85
CA ARG A 439 16.27 -14.47 2.52
C ARG A 439 17.71 -14.68 2.10
N SER A 440 17.95 -15.73 1.33
CA SER A 440 19.23 -15.96 0.69
C SER A 440 19.50 -14.89 -0.37
N VAL A 441 20.78 -14.52 -0.53
CA VAL A 441 21.21 -13.65 -1.62
C VAL A 441 21.04 -14.40 -2.94
N ARG A 442 20.25 -13.83 -3.88
CA ARG A 442 19.96 -14.49 -5.17
C ARG A 442 20.91 -14.06 -6.29
N LYS A 443 21.49 -12.87 -6.18
CA LYS A 443 22.38 -12.24 -7.17
C LYS A 443 23.68 -11.80 -6.48
N PRO A 444 24.59 -12.72 -6.11
CA PRO A 444 25.81 -12.37 -5.38
C PRO A 444 26.80 -11.51 -6.18
N ASN A 445 26.71 -11.50 -7.50
CA ASN A 445 27.54 -10.69 -8.40
C ASN A 445 26.77 -9.48 -8.96
N TYR A 446 25.86 -8.91 -8.18
CA TYR A 446 25.06 -7.77 -8.63
C TYR A 446 25.93 -6.51 -8.82
N GLU A 447 25.65 -5.72 -9.85
CA GLU A 447 26.49 -4.55 -10.17
C GLU A 447 26.50 -3.53 -9.02
N GLY A 448 27.71 -3.11 -8.63
CA GLY A 448 27.94 -2.15 -7.56
C GLY A 448 27.77 -2.72 -6.15
N LEU A 449 27.52 -4.03 -6.01
CA LEU A 449 27.35 -4.66 -4.71
C LEU A 449 28.68 -4.68 -3.93
N LEU A 450 28.69 -4.04 -2.77
CA LEU A 450 29.87 -3.97 -1.89
C LEU A 450 29.78 -4.98 -0.74
N PHE A 451 28.56 -5.25 -0.26
CA PHE A 451 28.30 -6.24 0.77
C PHE A 451 26.89 -6.80 0.63
N ALA A 452 26.71 -8.09 0.87
CA ALA A 452 25.42 -8.70 1.10
C ALA A 452 25.53 -9.85 2.11
N ALA A 453 24.57 -9.93 3.03
CA ALA A 453 24.40 -11.07 3.93
C ALA A 453 22.92 -11.44 3.99
N GLY A 454 22.60 -12.66 3.55
CA GLY A 454 21.28 -13.25 3.66
C GLY A 454 21.19 -14.22 4.84
N GLU A 455 20.01 -14.79 5.08
CA GLU A 455 19.78 -15.84 6.09
C GLU A 455 20.19 -15.44 7.53
N GLN A 456 20.32 -14.14 7.79
CA GLN A 456 20.64 -13.56 9.08
C GLN A 456 19.67 -12.43 9.38
N GLN A 457 19.30 -12.29 10.65
CA GLN A 457 18.50 -11.18 11.14
C GLN A 457 19.36 -10.16 11.88
N GLY A 458 18.81 -8.96 12.06
CA GLY A 458 19.44 -7.91 12.86
C GLY A 458 18.99 -6.52 12.41
N PHE A 459 19.88 -5.55 12.55
CA PHE A 459 19.54 -4.12 12.39
C PHE A 459 20.73 -3.29 11.93
N THR A 460 20.46 -2.03 11.62
CA THR A 460 21.44 -1.07 11.16
C THR A 460 21.71 -0.04 12.26
N VAL A 461 22.96 0.36 12.41
CA VAL A 461 23.37 1.48 13.26
C VAL A 461 23.99 2.55 12.39
N LEU A 462 23.57 3.80 12.58
CA LEU A 462 24.18 4.96 11.95
C LEU A 462 24.81 5.85 13.01
N GLU A 463 26.02 6.33 12.76
CA GLU A 463 26.71 7.30 13.60
C GLU A 463 27.20 8.44 12.72
N ALA A 464 26.89 9.68 13.08
CA ALA A 464 27.23 10.83 12.27
C ALA A 464 27.73 12.00 13.13
N ASP A 465 28.78 12.66 12.65
CA ASP A 465 29.29 13.92 13.18
C ASP A 465 29.63 14.88 12.03
N GLY A 466 30.24 16.03 12.33
CA GLY A 466 30.56 17.04 11.31
C GLY A 466 31.55 16.58 10.24
N SER A 467 32.23 15.44 10.43
CA SER A 467 33.33 14.93 9.60
C SER A 467 33.07 13.55 9.00
N SER A 468 32.25 12.72 9.64
CA SER A 468 31.99 11.34 9.22
C SER A 468 30.53 10.92 9.37
N LEU A 469 30.13 9.99 8.51
CA LEU A 469 28.86 9.27 8.56
C LEU A 469 29.14 7.78 8.38
N THR A 470 28.96 7.00 9.45
CA THR A 470 29.22 5.56 9.49
C THR A 470 27.92 4.79 9.52
N VAL A 471 27.80 3.76 8.68
CA VAL A 471 26.70 2.80 8.68
C VAL A 471 27.25 1.42 9.05
N ARG A 472 26.63 0.74 10.00
CA ARG A 472 26.99 -0.63 10.41
C ARG A 472 25.79 -1.56 10.34
N PHE A 473 26.03 -2.78 9.87
CA PHE A 473 25.08 -3.88 10.01
C PHE A 473 25.46 -4.72 11.22
N ILE A 474 24.47 -4.94 12.09
CA ILE A 474 24.60 -5.69 13.33
C ILE A 474 23.66 -6.89 13.26
N GLY A 475 24.18 -8.08 13.53
CA GLY A 475 23.42 -9.32 13.58
C GLY A 475 22.55 -9.44 14.84
N GLU A 476 21.63 -10.40 14.84
CA GLU A 476 20.77 -10.73 15.98
C GLU A 476 21.53 -11.21 17.23
N ASP A 477 22.81 -11.56 17.09
CA ASP A 477 23.73 -11.90 18.17
C ASP A 477 24.48 -10.68 18.73
N GLY A 478 24.26 -9.49 18.17
CA GLY A 478 24.97 -8.25 18.50
C GLY A 478 26.33 -8.11 17.81
N GLY A 479 26.74 -9.06 16.97
CA GLY A 479 27.97 -9.03 16.20
C GLY A 479 27.90 -8.05 15.03
N GLN A 480 28.99 -7.34 14.76
CA GLN A 480 29.09 -6.50 13.57
C GLN A 480 29.35 -7.36 12.34
N LEU A 481 28.46 -7.26 11.35
CA LEU A 481 28.56 -7.97 10.08
C LEU A 481 29.34 -7.15 9.04
N TYR A 482 29.18 -5.83 9.08
CA TYR A 482 29.74 -4.90 8.09
C TYR A 482 29.73 -3.48 8.63
N ASP A 483 30.68 -2.66 8.17
CA ASP A 483 30.65 -1.22 8.34
C ASP A 483 31.18 -0.48 7.10
N TYR A 484 30.72 0.76 6.94
CA TYR A 484 31.21 1.66 5.91
C TYR A 484 31.13 3.11 6.40
N THR A 485 32.21 3.88 6.19
CA THR A 485 32.32 5.27 6.65
C THR A 485 32.50 6.22 5.48
N LEU A 486 31.58 7.19 5.35
CA LEU A 486 31.71 8.34 4.47
C LEU A 486 32.44 9.47 5.22
N ARG A 487 33.26 10.25 4.51
CA ARG A 487 34.00 11.40 5.05
C ARG A 487 33.84 12.61 4.14
N LYS A 488 33.61 13.80 4.72
CA LYS A 488 33.38 15.06 3.99
C LYS A 488 33.97 16.26 4.69
#